data_AF-A0A968LNX9-F1
#
_entry.id   AF-A0A968LNX9-F1
#
_cell.length_a   1.000
_cell.length_b   1.000
_cell.length_c   1.000
_cell.angle_alpha   90.00
_cell.angle_beta   90.00
_cell.angle_gamma   90.00
#
_symmetry.space_group_name_H-M   'P 1'
#
loop_
_entity.id
_entity.type
_entity.pdbx_description
1 polymer ?
#
loop_
_entity_poly.entity_id
_entity_poly.type
_entity_poly.pdbx_seq_one_letter_code
_entity_poly.pdbx_strand_id
1 'polypeptide(L)'
;MYGFPMFAGQGLKIGDQYREPVDPDRRGFDPIPHDLERLTAWVDSRLPGVSNQPEQVQTCLYTDTPDADFVVDRVPGAPQVVTVSACSGHGFKFAPIIGELVVGLLEASDAPARFRWERRTAVTS
;
A
#
# COMPACT_ATOMS: atom_id res chain seq x y z
N MET A 1 -5.06 -12.72 -0.45
CA MET A 1 -5.01 -12.61 -1.92
C MET A 1 -5.98 -11.53 -2.36
N TYR A 2 -5.60 -10.72 -3.35
CA TYR A 2 -6.48 -9.83 -4.10
C TYR A 2 -6.13 -9.93 -5.58
N GLY A 3 -7.00 -9.46 -6.47
CA GLY A 3 -6.72 -9.46 -7.89
C GLY A 3 -7.69 -8.59 -8.67
N PHE A 4 -7.34 -8.35 -9.93
CA PHE A 4 -8.15 -7.62 -10.88
C PHE A 4 -8.36 -8.50 -12.10
N PRO A 5 -9.59 -8.57 -12.65
CA PRO A 5 -9.87 -9.37 -13.82
C PRO A 5 -9.09 -8.85 -15.03
N MET A 6 -9.07 -9.67 -16.09
CA MET A 6 -8.54 -9.22 -17.36
C MET A 6 -9.27 -7.99 -17.87
N PHE A 7 -8.50 -6.96 -18.16
CA PHE A 7 -8.99 -5.71 -18.74
C PHE A 7 -8.16 -5.40 -19.98
N ALA A 8 -8.82 -5.07 -21.09
CA ALA A 8 -8.19 -4.74 -22.36
C ALA A 8 -7.13 -5.77 -22.84
N GLY A 9 -7.34 -7.06 -22.53
CA GLY A 9 -6.44 -8.15 -22.91
C GLY A 9 -5.17 -8.30 -22.06
N GLN A 10 -5.00 -7.54 -20.97
CA GLN A 10 -3.76 -7.49 -20.18
C GLN A 10 -3.67 -8.55 -19.06
N GLY A 11 -4.05 -9.80 -19.35
CA GLY A 11 -3.95 -10.89 -18.38
C GLY A 11 -4.74 -10.67 -17.08
N LEU A 12 -4.66 -11.62 -16.15
CA LEU A 12 -5.19 -11.46 -14.79
C LEU A 12 -4.10 -10.90 -13.89
N LYS A 13 -4.41 -9.89 -13.07
CA LYS A 13 -3.49 -9.43 -12.01
C LYS A 13 -3.87 -10.07 -10.69
N ILE A 14 -2.88 -10.61 -9.98
CA ILE A 14 -3.03 -11.18 -8.64
C ILE A 14 -1.91 -10.63 -7.76
N GLY A 15 -2.21 -10.41 -6.49
CA GLY A 15 -1.23 -10.13 -5.46
C GLY A 15 -1.71 -10.67 -4.12
N ASP A 16 -0.79 -10.73 -3.17
CA ASP A 16 -1.13 -11.00 -1.78
C ASP A 16 -0.75 -9.81 -0.89
N GLN A 17 -1.07 -9.94 0.40
CA GLN A 17 -0.77 -8.92 1.40
C GLN A 17 0.41 -9.33 2.29
N TYR A 18 1.07 -10.45 1.94
CA TYR A 18 2.27 -10.86 2.64
C TYR A 18 3.36 -9.84 2.34
N ARG A 19 4.08 -9.44 3.37
CA ARG A 19 5.13 -8.46 3.27
C ARG A 19 6.09 -8.63 4.42
N GLU A 20 7.36 -8.43 4.11
CA GLU A 20 8.45 -8.39 5.07
C GLU A 20 9.00 -6.95 5.11
N PRO A 21 9.51 -6.50 6.26
CA PRO A 21 10.21 -5.23 6.33
C PRO A 21 11.38 -5.20 5.36
N VAL A 22 11.47 -4.11 4.60
CA VAL A 22 12.56 -3.89 3.64
C VAL A 22 13.01 -2.44 3.70
N ASP A 23 14.30 -2.23 3.51
CA ASP A 23 14.86 -0.90 3.31
C ASP A 23 14.50 -0.40 1.89
N PRO A 24 13.73 0.70 1.76
CA PRO A 24 13.27 1.19 0.46
C PRO A 24 14.43 1.65 -0.45
N ASP A 25 15.56 2.06 0.13
CA ASP A 25 16.70 2.59 -0.62
C ASP A 25 17.68 1.49 -1.06
N ARG A 26 17.56 0.28 -0.50
CA ARG A 26 18.49 -0.83 -0.72
C ARG A 26 17.88 -2.04 -1.42
N ARG A 27 16.57 -2.05 -1.64
CA ARG A 27 15.88 -3.18 -2.25
C ARG A 27 16.10 -3.29 -3.76
N GLY A 28 16.11 -4.52 -4.25
CA GLY A 28 15.91 -4.80 -5.67
C GLY A 28 14.42 -4.80 -6.05
N PHE A 29 14.15 -4.86 -7.35
CA PHE A 29 12.80 -5.02 -7.91
C PHE A 29 12.54 -6.43 -8.45
N ASP A 30 13.53 -7.32 -8.33
CA ASP A 30 13.45 -8.69 -8.78
C ASP A 30 12.33 -9.47 -8.07
N PRO A 31 11.69 -10.42 -8.75
CA PRO A 31 10.73 -11.33 -8.13
C PRO A 31 11.35 -12.07 -6.94
N ILE A 32 10.62 -12.11 -5.83
CA ILE A 32 10.99 -12.95 -4.68
C ILE A 32 10.47 -14.37 -4.97
N PRO A 33 11.34 -15.40 -5.10
CA PRO A 33 10.93 -16.73 -5.57
C PRO A 33 9.81 -17.35 -4.72
N HIS A 34 9.90 -17.23 -3.40
CA HIS A 34 8.90 -17.78 -2.48
C HIS A 34 7.52 -17.12 -2.63
N ASP A 35 7.47 -15.80 -2.88
CA ASP A 35 6.22 -15.09 -3.10
C ASP A 35 5.60 -15.49 -4.44
N LEU A 36 6.44 -15.66 -5.47
CA LEU A 36 5.99 -16.12 -6.78
C LEU A 36 5.39 -17.54 -6.70
N GLU A 37 6.08 -18.47 -6.04
CA GLU A 37 5.58 -19.84 -5.81
C GLU A 37 4.22 -19.85 -5.09
N ARG A 38 4.04 -18.99 -4.09
CA ARG A 38 2.78 -18.88 -3.35
C ARG A 38 1.63 -18.36 -4.23
N LEU A 39 1.91 -17.37 -5.08
CA LEU A 39 0.93 -16.83 -6.02
C LEU A 39 0.54 -17.86 -7.10
N THR A 40 1.52 -18.52 -7.72
CA THR A 40 1.26 -19.50 -8.80
C THR A 40 0.53 -20.74 -8.29
N ALA A 41 0.90 -21.26 -7.11
CA ALA A 41 0.18 -22.38 -6.47
C ALA A 41 -1.27 -22.03 -6.13
N TRP A 42 -1.55 -20.77 -5.79
CA TRP A 42 -2.93 -20.34 -5.58
C TRP A 42 -3.72 -20.25 -6.89
N VAL A 43 -3.10 -19.81 -7.99
CA VAL A 43 -3.74 -19.85 -9.32
C VAL A 43 -4.15 -21.27 -9.67
N ASP A 44 -3.21 -22.22 -9.56
CA ASP A 44 -3.47 -23.63 -9.86
C ASP A 44 -4.62 -24.21 -9.05
N SER A 45 -4.70 -23.85 -7.76
CA SER A 45 -5.71 -24.41 -6.85
C SER A 45 -7.08 -23.73 -6.93
N ARG A 46 -7.17 -22.48 -7.42
CA ARG A 46 -8.40 -21.68 -7.34
C ARG A 46 -8.96 -21.23 -8.68
N LEU A 47 -8.16 -21.21 -9.74
CA LEU A 47 -8.53 -20.65 -11.03
C LEU A 47 -8.35 -21.69 -12.15
N PRO A 48 -9.19 -22.74 -12.20
CA PRO A 48 -9.09 -23.76 -13.23
C PRO A 48 -9.22 -23.13 -14.63
N GLY A 49 -8.32 -23.51 -15.53
CA GLY A 49 -8.28 -22.97 -16.89
C GLY A 49 -7.50 -21.66 -17.06
N VAL A 50 -6.96 -21.10 -15.97
CA VAL A 50 -6.02 -19.97 -16.02
C VAL A 50 -4.59 -20.50 -15.95
N SER A 51 -3.72 -20.03 -16.85
CA SER A 51 -2.29 -20.35 -16.80
C SER A 51 -1.66 -19.75 -15.54
N ASN A 52 -0.84 -20.53 -14.83
CA ASN A 52 -0.04 -20.04 -13.71
C ASN A 52 1.30 -19.41 -14.14
N GLN A 53 1.60 -19.37 -15.45
CA GLN A 53 2.82 -18.74 -15.96
C GLN A 53 2.65 -17.20 -15.95
N PRO A 54 3.46 -16.45 -15.18
CA PRO A 54 3.33 -15.00 -15.10
C PRO A 54 3.85 -14.35 -16.39
N GLU A 55 3.03 -13.51 -17.01
CA GLU A 55 3.49 -12.65 -18.12
C GLU A 55 4.38 -11.49 -17.62
N GLN A 56 4.07 -10.99 -16.43
CA GLN A 56 4.80 -9.91 -15.76
C GLN A 56 4.77 -10.13 -14.25
N VAL A 57 5.87 -9.79 -13.59
CA VAL A 57 5.97 -9.79 -12.13
C VAL A 57 6.44 -8.42 -11.68
N GLN A 58 5.76 -7.86 -10.67
CA GLN A 58 6.09 -6.56 -10.11
C GLN A 58 6.11 -6.67 -8.59
N THR A 59 7.03 -5.94 -7.97
CA THR A 59 7.15 -5.82 -6.52
C THR A 59 6.84 -4.38 -6.10
N CYS A 60 6.04 -4.21 -5.04
CA CYS A 60 5.57 -2.91 -4.57
C CYS A 60 5.94 -2.71 -3.10
N LEU A 61 5.88 -1.46 -2.62
CA LEU A 61 6.12 -1.12 -1.23
C LEU A 61 4.85 -0.63 -0.57
N TYR A 62 4.64 -1.06 0.67
CA TYR A 62 3.74 -0.42 1.60
C TYR A 62 4.55 0.29 2.69
N THR A 63 4.10 1.47 3.05
CA THR A 63 4.49 2.13 4.31
C THR A 63 3.35 1.87 5.27
N ASP A 64 3.63 1.14 6.36
CA ASP A 64 2.65 0.74 7.36
C ASP A 64 2.78 1.57 8.64
N THR A 65 1.64 1.87 9.25
CA THR A 65 1.56 2.12 10.70
C THR A 65 1.16 0.84 11.43
N PRO A 66 1.40 0.74 12.74
CA PRO A 66 1.08 -0.45 13.54
C PRO A 66 -0.43 -0.74 13.63
N ASP A 67 -1.24 0.32 13.58
CA ASP A 67 -2.71 0.26 13.57
C ASP A 67 -3.28 0.16 12.15
N ALA A 68 -2.42 0.13 11.12
CA ALA A 68 -2.77 0.18 9.71
C ALA A 68 -3.62 1.39 9.29
N ASP A 69 -3.72 2.43 10.11
CA ASP A 69 -4.44 3.67 9.79
C ASP A 69 -3.55 4.69 9.04
N PHE A 70 -4.16 5.79 8.58
CA PHE A 70 -3.40 6.84 7.92
C PHE A 70 -2.66 7.74 8.91
N VAL A 71 -1.62 8.41 8.43
CA VAL A 71 -1.13 9.65 9.05
C VAL A 71 -1.24 10.78 8.03
N VAL A 72 -2.21 11.68 8.25
CA VAL A 72 -2.51 12.84 7.42
C VAL A 72 -2.70 14.05 8.32
N ASP A 73 -1.64 14.83 8.45
CA ASP A 73 -1.58 15.96 9.38
C ASP A 73 -0.43 16.90 9.01
N ARG A 74 -0.36 18.05 9.68
CA ARG A 74 0.79 18.96 9.59
C ARG A 74 1.98 18.40 10.38
N VAL A 75 3.19 18.64 9.89
CA VAL A 75 4.41 18.24 10.58
C VAL A 75 4.67 19.18 11.76
N PRO A 76 4.84 18.68 13.01
CA PRO A 76 5.19 19.54 14.14
C PRO A 76 6.48 20.32 13.89
N GLY A 77 6.45 21.62 14.16
CA GLY A 77 7.56 22.54 13.86
C GLY A 77 7.63 23.03 12.41
N ALA A 78 6.80 22.49 11.51
CA ALA A 78 6.68 22.91 10.11
C ALA A 78 5.20 22.92 9.66
N PRO A 79 4.36 23.83 10.19
CA PRO A 79 2.92 23.83 9.94
C PRO A 79 2.54 24.04 8.46
N GLN A 80 3.46 24.56 7.64
CA GLN A 80 3.30 24.68 6.19
C GLN A 80 3.49 23.37 5.42
N VAL A 81 3.87 22.28 6.10
CA VAL A 81 4.10 20.96 5.51
C VAL A 81 3.03 20.00 6.00
N VAL A 82 2.26 19.44 5.07
CA VAL A 82 1.29 18.37 5.32
C VAL A 82 1.91 17.04 4.92
N THR A 83 1.89 16.06 5.81
CA THR A 83 2.23 14.66 5.49
C THR A 83 0.99 13.92 5.02
N VAL A 84 1.18 12.97 4.08
CA VAL A 84 0.15 12.04 3.63
C VAL A 84 0.79 10.65 3.49
N SER A 85 0.97 9.98 4.62
CA SER A 85 1.61 8.66 4.77
C SER A 85 1.70 8.38 6.28
N ALA A 86 1.59 7.15 6.80
CA ALA A 86 1.49 5.86 6.13
C ALA A 86 0.11 5.61 5.50
N CYS A 87 0.06 4.72 4.50
CA CYS A 87 -1.18 4.33 3.81
C CYS A 87 -1.52 2.83 3.97
N SER A 88 -0.61 2.07 4.59
CA SER A 88 -0.79 0.69 5.06
C SER A 88 -1.39 -0.26 4.00
N GLY A 89 -1.01 -0.05 2.74
CA GLY A 89 -1.44 -0.86 1.60
C GLY A 89 -2.87 -0.65 1.11
N HIS A 90 -3.58 0.37 1.59
CA HIS A 90 -4.99 0.58 1.21
C HIS A 90 -5.36 2.02 0.84
N GLY A 91 -4.40 2.94 0.80
CA GLY A 91 -4.65 4.36 0.50
C GLY A 91 -5.24 4.67 -0.87
N PHE A 92 -5.00 3.84 -1.90
CA PHE A 92 -5.45 4.14 -3.27
C PHE A 92 -6.97 4.37 -3.38
N LYS A 93 -7.78 3.55 -2.70
CA LYS A 93 -9.25 3.69 -2.74
C LYS A 93 -9.78 4.94 -2.03
N PHE A 94 -8.95 5.58 -1.21
CA PHE A 94 -9.30 6.78 -0.45
C PHE A 94 -8.63 8.04 -1.01
N ALA A 95 -7.86 7.94 -2.10
CA ALA A 95 -7.13 9.08 -2.66
C ALA A 95 -8.02 10.33 -2.87
N PRO A 96 -9.27 10.22 -3.38
CA PRO A 96 -10.14 11.40 -3.52
C PRO A 96 -10.46 12.07 -2.17
N ILE A 97 -10.92 11.32 -1.18
CA ILE A 97 -11.33 11.87 0.12
C ILE A 97 -10.13 12.35 0.95
N ILE A 98 -8.97 11.71 0.80
CA ILE A 98 -7.72 12.17 1.41
C ILE A 98 -7.29 13.52 0.79
N GLY A 99 -7.51 13.72 -0.51
CA GLY A 99 -7.29 15.02 -1.15
C GLY A 99 -8.14 16.13 -0.53
N GLU A 100 -9.42 15.89 -0.29
CA GLU A 100 -10.30 16.84 0.39
C GLU A 100 -9.83 17.14 1.82
N LEU A 101 -9.40 16.11 2.57
CA LEU A 101 -8.82 16.29 3.90
C LEU A 101 -7.58 17.18 3.87
N VAL A 102 -6.69 16.99 2.88
CA VAL A 102 -5.50 17.83 2.70
C VAL A 102 -5.89 19.28 2.43
N VAL A 103 -6.90 19.53 1.60
CA VAL A 103 -7.41 20.90 1.37
C VAL A 103 -7.89 21.52 2.67
N GLY A 104 -8.67 20.80 3.49
CA GLY A 104 -9.09 21.29 4.81
C GLY A 104 -7.91 21.64 5.73
N LEU A 105 -6.84 20.83 5.71
CA LEU A 105 -5.61 21.12 6.45
C LEU A 105 -4.85 22.35 5.93
N LEU A 106 -5.00 22.73 4.66
CA LEU A 106 -4.45 23.97 4.14
C LEU A 106 -5.31 25.19 4.52
N GLU A 107 -6.61 24.98 4.70
CA GLU A 107 -7.60 26.01 5.08
C GLU A 107 -7.82 26.14 6.60
N ALA A 108 -6.83 25.75 7.41
CA ALA A 108 -6.82 25.83 8.87
C ALA A 108 -7.75 24.87 9.64
N SER A 109 -8.31 23.84 9.00
CA SER A 109 -8.95 22.73 9.73
C SER A 109 -7.92 21.85 10.43
N ASP A 110 -8.34 21.11 11.45
CA ASP A 110 -7.51 20.12 12.13
C ASP A 110 -7.68 18.72 11.51
N ALA A 111 -6.62 17.91 11.60
CA ALA A 111 -6.69 16.51 11.22
C ALA A 111 -7.65 15.74 12.17
N PRO A 112 -8.45 14.79 11.64
CA PRO A 112 -9.17 13.82 12.45
C PRO A 112 -8.23 13.16 13.45
N ALA A 113 -8.65 13.00 14.71
CA ALA A 113 -7.80 12.45 15.77
C ALA A 113 -7.13 11.13 15.38
N ARG A 114 -7.86 10.27 14.67
CA ARG A 114 -7.40 8.98 14.15
C ARG A 114 -6.41 9.06 12.97
N PHE A 115 -6.06 10.24 12.46
CA PHE A 115 -5.08 10.45 11.38
C PHE A 115 -3.94 11.39 11.78
N ARG A 116 -3.92 11.87 13.03
CA ARG A 116 -2.91 12.81 13.54
C ARG A 116 -1.49 12.25 13.54
N TRP A 117 -0.52 13.16 13.44
CA TRP A 117 0.91 12.88 13.38
C TRP A 117 1.42 12.11 14.61
N GLU A 118 0.96 12.45 15.81
CA GLU A 118 1.50 11.93 17.06
C GLU A 118 1.30 10.42 17.22
N ARG A 119 0.33 9.84 16.52
CA ARG A 119 0.06 8.39 16.55
C ARG A 119 1.07 7.56 15.75
N ARG A 120 1.94 8.18 14.94
CA ARG A 120 2.87 7.46 14.03
C ARG A 120 3.83 6.50 14.74
N THR A 121 4.06 6.66 16.04
CA THR A 121 5.05 5.87 16.80
C THR A 121 4.45 4.59 17.34
N ALA A 122 4.64 3.47 16.62
CA ALA A 122 4.85 2.14 17.21
C ALA A 122 5.32 1.08 16.18
N VAL A 123 6.25 1.36 15.26
CA VAL A 123 6.94 0.29 14.51
C VAL A 123 8.30 0.05 15.16
N THR A 124 8.39 -0.98 15.99
CA THR A 124 9.65 -1.46 16.59
C THR A 124 10.52 -2.05 15.48
N SER A 125 11.78 -1.62 15.42
CA SER A 125 12.86 -2.22 14.63
C SER A 125 13.13 -3.67 14.99
#